data_AF-A0A8B6X8U0-F1
#
_entry.id   AF-A0A8B6X8U0-F1
#
_cell.length_a   1.000
_cell.length_b   1.000
_cell.length_c   1.000
_cell.angle_alpha   90.00
_cell.angle_beta   90.00
_cell.angle_gamma   90.00
#
_symmetry.space_group_name_H-M   'P 1'
#
loop_
_entity.id
_entity.type
_entity.pdbx_description
1 polymer ?
#
loop_
_entity_poly.entity_id
_entity_poly.type
_entity_poly.pdbx_seq_one_letter_code
_entity_poly.pdbx_strand_id
1 'polypeptide(L)'
;MSPDRLLIRAAVGTAIVALGALAALPLPARAGETGGPAAKGTDAPHATSPATATSAPAGANGVRPSDPATLRRLVARGGYLVRGAACADCHTPLRMGPNGPEPDLARGLSGHPEGMALPPAPAAAGPWLWGGAGSNTAFWGPWGVSYSANLTPDADTGLGAWSDADFIRTMRTGKHLGVGRPVLPPMPWSATGSLSDDDLRAMLAWLKSRPAVRNRVPAPQPPALAAPKPAEPSAAGARPVSSAPLPGSPVALLRP
;
A
#
# COMPACT_ATOMS: atom_id res chain seq x y z
N MET A 1 -47.73 -40.30 12.51
CA MET A 1 -48.46 -39.10 12.05
C MET A 1 -48.81 -38.26 13.26
N SER A 2 -48.38 -37.00 13.25
CA SER A 2 -48.76 -35.87 14.13
C SER A 2 -48.34 -35.90 15.62
N PRO A 3 -48.24 -34.71 16.28
CA PRO A 3 -47.52 -33.52 15.84
C PRO A 3 -46.79 -32.77 16.99
N ASP A 4 -46.04 -31.76 16.56
CA ASP A 4 -45.44 -30.60 17.22
C ASP A 4 -46.04 -29.99 18.51
N ARG A 5 -45.10 -29.46 19.32
CA ARG A 5 -45.09 -28.14 20.02
C ARG A 5 -46.06 -27.88 21.18
N LEU A 6 -45.52 -27.90 22.41
CA LEU A 6 -45.80 -26.97 23.53
C LEU A 6 -44.92 -27.42 24.73
N LEU A 7 -43.92 -26.71 25.27
CA LEU A 7 -44.04 -25.62 26.24
C LEU A 7 -42.62 -25.33 26.77
N ILE A 8 -42.01 -24.17 26.48
CA ILE A 8 -41.08 -23.51 27.41
C ILE A 8 -41.33 -22.00 27.27
N ARG A 9 -42.06 -21.44 28.24
CA ARG A 9 -42.24 -19.98 28.41
C ARG A 9 -41.23 -19.48 29.44
N ALA A 10 -40.61 -18.36 29.07
CA ALA A 10 -40.30 -17.18 29.87
C ALA A 10 -39.33 -17.26 31.07
N ALA A 11 -38.19 -16.60 30.92
CA ALA A 11 -37.67 -15.66 31.91
C ALA A 11 -36.99 -14.50 31.18
N VAL A 12 -37.70 -13.37 31.10
CA VAL A 12 -37.20 -12.06 30.68
C VAL A 12 -36.52 -11.44 31.89
N GLY A 13 -35.23 -11.12 31.77
CA GLY A 13 -34.44 -10.42 32.79
C GLY A 13 -33.62 -9.31 32.15
N THR A 14 -34.10 -8.09 32.32
CA THR A 14 -33.54 -6.81 31.87
C THR A 14 -32.09 -6.61 32.30
N ALA A 15 -31.17 -6.38 31.36
CA ALA A 15 -29.83 -5.87 31.64
C ALA A 15 -29.73 -4.40 31.20
N ILE A 16 -29.65 -3.53 32.20
CA ILE A 16 -29.53 -2.08 32.11
C ILE A 16 -28.13 -1.69 31.61
N VAL A 17 -28.11 -0.73 30.69
CA VAL A 17 -26.92 0.00 30.22
C VAL A 17 -26.32 0.80 31.37
N ALA A 18 -25.05 0.57 31.71
CA ALA A 18 -24.26 1.45 32.56
C ALA A 18 -23.09 2.02 31.75
N LEU A 19 -23.22 3.30 31.36
CA LEU A 19 -22.10 4.15 30.94
C LEU A 19 -21.26 4.47 32.18
N GLY A 20 -20.04 3.95 32.24
CA GLY A 20 -19.02 4.35 33.22
C GLY A 20 -18.08 5.40 32.62
N ALA A 21 -18.01 6.56 33.27
CA ALA A 21 -17.17 7.69 32.89
C ALA A 21 -15.66 7.37 32.97
N LEU A 22 -14.91 7.78 31.94
CA LEU A 22 -13.45 7.85 31.97
C LEU A 22 -13.01 9.02 32.87
N ALA A 23 -12.31 8.71 33.96
CA ALA A 23 -11.56 9.70 34.73
C ALA A 23 -10.20 9.93 34.08
N ALA A 24 -9.88 11.18 33.78
CA ALA A 24 -8.59 11.61 33.26
C ALA A 24 -7.51 11.56 34.36
N LEU A 25 -6.38 10.88 34.10
CA LEU A 25 -5.17 11.00 34.91
C LEU A 25 -4.30 12.18 34.43
N PRO A 26 -3.66 12.93 35.35
CA PRO A 26 -2.82 14.07 34.98
C PRO A 26 -1.43 13.64 34.49
N LEU A 27 -0.95 14.27 33.41
CA LEU A 27 0.45 14.19 32.95
C LEU A 27 1.38 14.91 33.94
N PRO A 28 2.59 14.40 34.22
CA PRO A 28 3.60 15.16 34.95
C PRO A 28 4.16 16.31 34.11
N ALA A 29 4.26 17.47 34.76
CA ALA A 29 4.76 18.72 34.22
C ALA A 29 6.27 18.67 33.91
N ARG A 30 6.62 19.36 32.83
CA ARG A 30 7.99 19.55 32.36
C ARG A 30 8.70 20.59 33.25
N ALA A 31 9.75 20.18 33.95
CA ALA A 31 10.59 21.09 34.72
C ALA A 31 11.47 21.92 33.78
N GLY A 32 11.38 23.24 33.94
CA GLY A 32 12.09 24.24 33.16
C GLY A 32 13.57 24.34 33.52
N GLU A 33 14.34 24.73 32.51
CA GLU A 33 15.75 25.05 32.58
C GLU A 33 15.94 26.37 33.34
N THR A 34 16.83 26.37 34.34
CA THR A 34 17.42 27.59 34.89
C THR A 34 18.93 27.48 34.76
N GLY A 35 19.55 28.43 34.08
CA GLY A 35 20.98 28.46 33.80
C GLY A 35 21.84 29.03 34.93
N GLY A 36 23.06 28.49 35.03
CA GLY A 36 24.30 29.15 35.45
C GLY A 36 24.81 28.87 36.87
N PRO A 37 26.13 29.01 37.17
CA PRO A 37 27.30 29.21 36.29
C PRO A 37 28.41 28.16 36.46
N ALA A 38 29.40 28.26 35.57
CA ALA A 38 30.58 27.40 35.43
C ALA A 38 31.44 27.25 36.69
N ALA A 39 31.91 26.02 36.94
CA ALA A 39 33.03 25.73 37.82
C ALA A 39 34.04 24.80 37.11
N LYS A 40 35.29 25.23 37.19
CA LYS A 40 36.50 24.65 36.63
C LYS A 40 37.05 23.63 37.64
N GLY A 41 37.46 22.43 37.21
CA GLY A 41 38.23 21.52 38.08
C GLY A 41 38.30 20.09 37.57
N THR A 42 39.39 19.74 36.88
CA THR A 42 40.45 18.79 37.30
C THR A 42 40.21 17.33 36.91
N ASP A 43 41.20 16.82 36.18
CA ASP A 43 41.33 15.49 35.58
C ASP A 43 41.36 14.33 36.60
N ALA A 44 40.76 13.19 36.23
CA ALA A 44 41.33 11.85 36.40
C ALA A 44 40.45 10.79 35.70
N PRO A 45 41.03 9.70 35.14
CA PRO A 45 40.40 8.87 34.11
C PRO A 45 39.51 7.78 34.69
N HIS A 46 38.43 7.44 33.98
CA HIS A 46 37.73 6.17 34.15
C HIS A 46 38.05 5.23 33.00
N ALA A 47 38.47 4.04 33.39
CA ALA A 47 38.94 2.95 32.55
C ALA A 47 37.90 2.54 31.51
N THR A 48 38.31 2.52 30.24
CA THR A 48 37.58 1.88 29.16
C THR A 48 37.86 0.37 29.19
N SER A 49 36.82 -0.42 29.46
CA SER A 49 36.83 -1.83 29.08
C SER A 49 36.63 -1.93 27.55
N PRO A 50 37.41 -2.73 26.83
CA PRO A 50 37.21 -2.88 25.39
C PRO A 50 35.98 -3.77 25.15
N ALA A 51 34.92 -3.17 24.60
CA ALA A 51 33.87 -3.93 23.93
C ALA A 51 34.49 -4.56 22.67
N THR A 52 34.71 -5.86 22.70
CA THR A 52 35.04 -6.66 21.52
C THR A 52 33.84 -6.65 20.57
N ALA A 53 33.79 -5.63 19.71
CA ALA A 53 33.00 -5.67 18.50
C ALA A 53 33.63 -6.71 17.57
N THR A 54 33.14 -7.94 17.62
CA THR A 54 33.40 -8.90 16.54
C THR A 54 32.65 -8.40 15.32
N SER A 55 33.39 -7.75 14.43
CA SER A 55 32.96 -7.44 13.08
C SER A 55 32.57 -8.74 12.38
N ALA A 56 31.29 -8.87 12.03
CA ALA A 56 30.88 -9.82 11.02
C ALA A 56 31.57 -9.44 9.70
N PRO A 57 32.11 -10.40 8.94
CA PRO A 57 32.81 -10.08 7.71
C PRO A 57 31.80 -9.54 6.69
N ALA A 58 32.03 -8.30 6.26
CA ALA A 58 31.47 -7.79 5.02
C ALA A 58 32.05 -8.61 3.87
N GLY A 59 31.20 -9.38 3.17
CA GLY A 59 31.60 -10.07 1.95
C GLY A 59 31.11 -11.51 1.84
N ALA A 60 29.81 -11.68 1.55
CA ALA A 60 29.31 -12.87 0.87
C ALA A 60 28.25 -12.44 -0.14
N ASN A 61 28.70 -11.79 -1.21
CA ASN A 61 27.85 -11.56 -2.37
C ASN A 61 27.53 -12.93 -3.02
N GLY A 62 26.31 -13.42 -2.80
CA GLY A 62 25.66 -14.35 -3.73
C GLY A 62 25.54 -15.82 -3.32
N VAL A 63 26.10 -16.25 -2.19
CA VAL A 63 25.94 -17.66 -1.73
C VAL A 63 24.87 -17.72 -0.65
N ARG A 64 23.71 -18.29 -0.97
CA ARG A 64 22.71 -18.61 0.06
C ARG A 64 23.30 -19.63 1.03
N PRO A 65 23.06 -19.48 2.34
CA PRO A 65 23.52 -20.47 3.32
C PRO A 65 23.01 -21.87 2.96
N SER A 66 23.93 -22.82 2.84
CA SER A 66 23.63 -24.23 2.62
C SER A 66 23.32 -24.97 3.91
N ASP A 67 23.77 -24.47 5.06
CA ASP A 67 23.43 -25.01 6.38
C ASP A 67 21.92 -24.84 6.67
N PRO A 68 21.19 -25.95 6.94
CA PRO A 68 19.76 -25.91 7.23
C PRO A 68 19.39 -25.03 8.43
N ALA A 69 20.24 -24.93 9.46
CA ALA A 69 19.93 -24.12 10.64
C ALA A 69 19.96 -22.62 10.32
N THR A 70 20.94 -22.19 9.53
CA THR A 70 21.06 -20.81 9.05
C THR A 70 19.95 -20.45 8.08
N LEU A 71 19.59 -21.35 7.16
CA LEU A 71 18.46 -21.14 6.25
C LEU A 71 17.14 -20.95 7.01
N ARG A 72 16.88 -21.76 8.05
CA ARG A 72 15.69 -21.60 8.90
C ARG A 72 15.64 -20.22 9.58
N ARG A 73 16.78 -19.72 10.08
CA ARG A 73 16.84 -18.36 10.68
C ARG A 73 16.55 -17.27 9.67
N LEU A 74 17.12 -17.37 8.46
CA LEU A 74 16.85 -16.42 7.38
C LEU A 74 15.36 -16.43 6.97
N VAL A 75 14.77 -17.61 6.77
CA VAL A 75 13.35 -17.73 6.43
C VAL A 75 12.47 -17.17 7.56
N ALA A 76 12.80 -17.42 8.83
CA ALA A 76 12.06 -16.86 9.95
C ALA A 76 12.13 -15.32 9.99
N ARG A 77 13.32 -14.75 9.81
CA ARG A 77 13.54 -13.30 9.71
C ARG A 77 12.77 -12.70 8.53
N GLY A 78 12.86 -13.32 7.36
CA GLY A 78 12.13 -12.90 6.17
C GLY A 78 10.63 -12.89 6.39
N GLY A 79 10.09 -13.92 7.03
CA GLY A 79 8.66 -13.98 7.35
C GLY A 79 8.22 -12.88 8.29
N TYR A 80 9.03 -12.52 9.28
CA TYR A 80 8.76 -11.37 10.15
C TYR A 80 8.69 -10.06 9.35
N LEU A 81 9.68 -9.82 8.50
CA LEU A 81 9.76 -8.61 7.67
C LEU A 81 8.61 -8.51 6.66
N VAL A 82 8.31 -9.59 5.94
CA VAL A 82 7.24 -9.61 4.94
C VAL A 82 5.87 -9.40 5.57
N ARG A 83 5.62 -9.94 6.77
CA ARG A 83 4.39 -9.67 7.53
C ARG A 83 4.35 -8.23 8.04
N GLY A 84 5.46 -7.73 8.59
CA GLY A 84 5.54 -6.36 9.09
C GLY A 84 5.40 -5.30 7.98
N ALA A 85 5.85 -5.61 6.78
CA ALA A 85 5.68 -4.78 5.58
C ALA A 85 4.33 -4.98 4.88
N ALA A 86 3.42 -5.80 5.45
CA ALA A 86 2.07 -6.03 4.95
C ALA A 86 2.00 -6.46 3.47
N CYS A 87 3.00 -7.20 2.97
CA CYS A 87 3.03 -7.52 1.53
C CYS A 87 1.82 -8.34 1.08
N ALA A 88 1.25 -9.16 1.98
CA ALA A 88 0.10 -9.99 1.68
C ALA A 88 -1.17 -9.18 1.38
N ASP A 89 -1.30 -7.96 1.90
CA ASP A 89 -2.52 -7.16 1.80
C ASP A 89 -2.84 -6.81 0.33
N CYS A 90 -1.80 -6.51 -0.46
CA CYS A 90 -1.94 -6.20 -1.88
C CYS A 90 -1.61 -7.39 -2.78
N HIS A 91 -0.79 -8.34 -2.32
CA HIS A 91 -0.34 -9.47 -3.13
C HIS A 91 -1.15 -10.76 -2.92
N THR A 92 -2.13 -10.78 -2.03
CA THR A 92 -3.06 -11.91 -1.89
C THR A 92 -4.43 -11.48 -2.40
N PRO A 93 -4.98 -12.14 -3.44
CA PRO A 93 -6.31 -11.81 -3.92
C PRO A 93 -7.36 -12.10 -2.85
N LEU A 94 -8.39 -11.27 -2.82
CA LEU A 94 -9.56 -11.52 -1.98
C LEU A 94 -10.58 -12.39 -2.73
N ARG A 95 -11.30 -13.22 -1.97
CA ARG A 95 -12.50 -13.94 -2.41
C ARG A 95 -13.68 -13.50 -1.56
N MET A 96 -14.89 -13.61 -2.11
CA MET A 96 -16.10 -13.32 -1.34
C MET A 96 -16.39 -14.49 -0.39
N GLY A 97 -16.32 -14.22 0.91
CA GLY A 97 -16.72 -15.12 1.98
C GLY A 97 -18.07 -14.72 2.60
N PRO A 98 -18.56 -15.48 3.59
CA PRO A 98 -19.83 -15.22 4.26
C PRO A 98 -19.89 -13.87 4.99
N ASN A 99 -18.73 -13.30 5.35
CA ASN A 99 -18.60 -12.01 6.05
C ASN A 99 -18.08 -10.88 5.15
N GLY A 100 -18.09 -11.07 3.81
CA GLY A 100 -17.53 -10.13 2.85
C GLY A 100 -16.19 -10.58 2.26
N PRO A 101 -15.42 -9.67 1.63
CA PRO A 101 -14.12 -9.99 1.05
C PRO A 101 -13.13 -10.50 2.11
N GLU A 102 -12.55 -11.67 1.88
CA GLU A 102 -11.54 -12.29 2.74
C GLU A 102 -10.35 -12.79 1.92
N PRO A 103 -9.14 -12.89 2.49
CA PRO A 103 -7.98 -13.38 1.75
C PRO A 103 -8.17 -14.80 1.19
N ASP A 104 -7.92 -14.98 -0.11
CA ASP A 104 -7.85 -16.30 -0.73
C ASP A 104 -6.48 -16.94 -0.44
N LEU A 105 -6.38 -17.63 0.70
CA LEU A 105 -5.13 -18.26 1.14
C LEU A 105 -4.65 -19.38 0.20
N ALA A 106 -5.53 -19.97 -0.61
CA ALA A 106 -5.14 -20.94 -1.63
C ALA A 106 -4.32 -20.26 -2.76
N ARG A 107 -4.45 -18.95 -2.89
CA ARG A 107 -3.72 -18.08 -3.83
C ARG A 107 -2.85 -17.04 -3.09
N GLY A 108 -2.45 -17.34 -1.86
CA GLY A 108 -1.63 -16.43 -1.05
C GLY A 108 -0.41 -15.92 -1.81
N LEU A 109 -0.21 -14.60 -1.83
CA LEU A 109 0.90 -13.91 -2.51
C LEU A 109 0.94 -14.04 -4.04
N SER A 110 -0.08 -14.59 -4.70
CA SER A 110 -0.07 -14.78 -6.16
C SER A 110 -0.30 -13.50 -6.96
N GLY A 111 -0.64 -12.38 -6.32
CA GLY A 111 -0.95 -11.12 -6.97
C GLY A 111 -2.34 -11.08 -7.60
N HIS A 112 -2.54 -10.17 -8.57
CA HIS A 112 -3.79 -10.03 -9.29
C HIS A 112 -4.12 -11.28 -10.11
N PRO A 113 -5.31 -11.90 -9.97
CA PRO A 113 -5.62 -13.13 -10.69
C PRO A 113 -5.65 -12.93 -12.22
N GLU A 114 -4.95 -13.79 -12.96
CA GLU A 114 -4.82 -13.76 -14.44
C GLU A 114 -6.17 -13.71 -15.17
N GLY A 115 -7.19 -14.38 -14.62
CA GLY A 115 -8.54 -14.43 -15.20
C GLY A 115 -9.51 -13.38 -14.67
N MET A 116 -9.10 -12.49 -13.77
CA MET A 116 -9.99 -11.47 -13.20
C MET A 116 -10.09 -10.28 -14.15
N ALA A 117 -11.16 -10.24 -14.95
CA ALA A 117 -11.49 -9.06 -15.74
C ALA A 117 -12.04 -7.96 -14.83
N LEU A 118 -11.42 -6.78 -14.89
CA LEU A 118 -11.94 -5.57 -14.26
C LEU A 118 -12.60 -4.68 -15.30
N PRO A 119 -13.68 -3.96 -14.94
CA PRO A 119 -14.16 -2.89 -15.81
C PRO A 119 -13.05 -1.83 -16.01
N PRO A 120 -13.13 -1.00 -17.06
CA PRO A 120 -12.19 0.09 -17.26
C PRO A 120 -12.07 0.94 -16.00
N ALA A 121 -10.83 1.24 -15.59
CA ALA A 121 -10.61 2.10 -14.44
C ALA A 121 -11.24 3.48 -14.70
N PRO A 122 -11.84 4.12 -13.69
CA PRO A 122 -12.32 5.49 -13.83
C PRO A 122 -11.18 6.41 -14.28
N ALA A 123 -11.50 7.42 -15.08
CA ALA A 123 -10.55 8.47 -15.40
C ALA A 123 -10.07 9.14 -14.10
N ALA A 124 -8.77 9.40 -13.99
CA ALA A 124 -8.22 10.07 -12.82
C ALA A 124 -8.83 11.49 -12.71
N ALA A 125 -9.53 11.76 -11.61
CA ALA A 125 -10.12 13.07 -11.33
C ALA A 125 -9.06 14.03 -10.73
N GLY A 126 -7.96 14.25 -11.47
CA GLY A 126 -6.82 15.06 -11.04
C GLY A 126 -5.66 14.26 -10.43
N PRO A 127 -4.56 14.92 -10.05
CA PRO A 127 -3.29 14.28 -9.71
C PRO A 127 -3.25 13.63 -8.32
N TRP A 128 -4.22 13.90 -7.46
CA TRP A 128 -4.21 13.49 -6.05
C TRP A 128 -5.22 12.40 -5.70
N LEU A 129 -5.94 11.91 -6.70
CA LEU A 129 -6.92 10.85 -6.53
C LEU A 129 -6.42 9.55 -7.15
N TRP A 130 -6.49 8.51 -6.36
CA TRP A 130 -6.20 7.14 -6.76
C TRP A 130 -7.20 6.20 -6.07
N GLY A 131 -7.29 4.97 -6.54
CA GLY A 131 -8.12 3.96 -5.90
C GLY A 131 -7.68 2.54 -6.22
N GLY A 132 -8.38 1.58 -5.63
CA GLY A 132 -8.12 0.16 -5.78
C GLY A 132 -9.38 -0.65 -6.01
N ALA A 133 -9.25 -1.76 -6.75
CA ALA A 133 -10.34 -2.70 -6.94
C ALA A 133 -10.67 -3.36 -5.59
N GLY A 134 -11.90 -3.83 -5.41
CA GLY A 134 -12.31 -4.52 -4.19
C GLY A 134 -11.53 -5.81 -3.90
N SER A 135 -10.81 -6.37 -4.88
CA SER A 135 -9.87 -7.48 -4.70
C SER A 135 -8.52 -7.06 -4.10
N ASN A 136 -8.30 -5.76 -3.91
CA ASN A 136 -7.06 -5.13 -3.43
C ASN A 136 -5.78 -5.51 -4.19
N THR A 137 -5.91 -5.92 -5.45
CA THR A 137 -4.78 -6.37 -6.29
C THR A 137 -4.60 -5.55 -7.57
N ALA A 138 -5.47 -4.57 -7.81
CA ALA A 138 -5.40 -3.66 -8.95
C ALA A 138 -5.70 -2.24 -8.48
N PHE A 139 -4.93 -1.27 -8.96
CA PHE A 139 -5.00 0.12 -8.51
C PHE A 139 -4.92 1.06 -9.69
N TRP A 140 -5.55 2.22 -9.58
CA TRP A 140 -5.53 3.25 -10.63
C TRP A 140 -5.21 4.62 -10.06
N GLY A 141 -4.62 5.47 -10.89
CA GLY A 141 -4.34 6.87 -10.58
C GLY A 141 -3.79 7.59 -11.80
N PRO A 142 -3.12 8.75 -11.63
CA PRO A 142 -2.50 9.49 -12.73
C PRO A 142 -1.43 8.70 -13.50
N TRP A 143 -0.94 7.58 -12.95
CA TRP A 143 0.00 6.66 -13.59
C TRP A 143 -0.66 5.57 -14.45
N GLY A 144 -1.99 5.53 -14.53
CA GLY A 144 -2.74 4.47 -15.18
C GLY A 144 -3.16 3.37 -14.21
N VAL A 145 -3.20 2.12 -14.68
CA VAL A 145 -3.60 0.95 -13.87
C VAL A 145 -2.39 0.08 -13.58
N SER A 146 -2.17 -0.21 -12.31
CA SER A 146 -1.14 -1.13 -11.82
C SER A 146 -1.78 -2.37 -11.22
N TYR A 147 -1.08 -3.49 -11.32
CA TYR A 147 -1.50 -4.79 -10.79
C TYR A 147 -0.42 -5.34 -9.85
N SER A 148 -0.83 -5.88 -8.71
CA SER A 148 0.08 -6.53 -7.77
C SER A 148 0.68 -7.78 -8.40
N ALA A 149 2.01 -7.89 -8.38
CA ALA A 149 2.76 -8.99 -8.96
C ALA A 149 2.60 -10.31 -8.19
N ASN A 150 2.91 -11.43 -8.82
CA ASN A 150 3.02 -12.73 -8.16
C ASN A 150 4.36 -12.83 -7.40
N LEU A 151 4.31 -12.98 -6.07
CA LEU A 151 5.51 -13.08 -5.21
C LEU A 151 5.84 -14.53 -4.82
N THR A 152 5.10 -15.52 -5.33
CA THR A 152 5.34 -16.94 -5.04
C THR A 152 6.59 -17.44 -5.77
N PRO A 153 7.18 -18.60 -5.40
CA PRO A 153 8.34 -19.17 -6.10
C PRO A 153 8.01 -19.79 -7.46
N ASP A 154 6.85 -19.53 -8.06
CA ASP A 154 6.56 -19.99 -9.41
C ASP A 154 7.64 -19.51 -10.39
N ALA A 155 8.18 -20.44 -11.19
CA ALA A 155 9.35 -20.18 -12.03
C ALA A 155 9.04 -19.27 -13.23
N ASP A 156 7.81 -19.37 -13.76
CA ASP A 156 7.42 -18.69 -15.01
C ASP A 156 6.74 -17.35 -14.77
N THR A 157 6.01 -17.23 -13.67
CA THR A 157 5.12 -16.09 -13.40
C THR A 157 5.42 -15.38 -12.09
N GLY A 158 6.27 -15.96 -11.22
CA GLY A 158 6.61 -15.42 -9.90
C GLY A 158 8.09 -15.09 -9.71
N LEU A 159 8.59 -15.26 -8.49
CA LEU A 159 9.97 -14.99 -8.06
C LEU A 159 10.89 -16.22 -8.16
N GLY A 160 10.41 -17.34 -8.72
CA GLY A 160 11.17 -18.59 -8.78
C GLY A 160 12.52 -18.43 -9.47
N ALA A 161 12.54 -17.72 -10.61
CA ALA A 161 13.76 -17.43 -11.38
C ALA A 161 14.59 -16.26 -10.83
N TRP A 162 14.07 -15.48 -9.87
CA TRP A 162 14.77 -14.27 -9.39
C TRP A 162 15.96 -14.64 -8.51
N SER A 163 17.10 -14.00 -8.79
CA SER A 163 18.24 -14.00 -7.88
C SER A 163 18.04 -13.00 -6.75
N ASP A 164 18.83 -13.15 -5.69
CA ASP A 164 18.87 -12.20 -4.58
C ASP A 164 19.27 -10.80 -5.08
N ALA A 165 20.21 -10.74 -6.04
CA ALA A 165 20.65 -9.48 -6.64
C ALA A 165 19.54 -8.80 -7.45
N ASP A 166 18.69 -9.55 -8.15
CA ASP A 166 17.57 -9.00 -8.91
C ASP A 166 16.51 -8.40 -7.99
N PHE A 167 16.20 -9.10 -6.90
CA PHE A 167 15.25 -8.63 -5.90
C PHE A 167 15.75 -7.36 -5.21
N ILE A 168 17.00 -7.38 -4.73
CA ILE A 168 17.63 -6.21 -4.10
C ILE A 168 17.63 -5.03 -5.08
N ARG A 169 18.11 -5.22 -6.31
CA ARG A 169 18.18 -4.15 -7.31
C ARG A 169 16.81 -3.57 -7.62
N THR A 170 15.78 -4.41 -7.73
CA THR A 170 14.40 -3.97 -7.93
C THR A 170 13.91 -3.10 -6.78
N MET A 171 14.18 -3.49 -5.53
CA MET A 171 13.79 -2.69 -4.35
C MET A 171 14.62 -1.42 -4.20
N ARG A 172 15.90 -1.42 -4.59
CA ARG A 172 16.75 -0.21 -4.52
C ARG A 172 16.42 0.83 -5.58
N THR A 173 16.08 0.39 -6.80
CA THR A 173 15.89 1.31 -7.93
C THR A 173 14.42 1.57 -8.27
N GLY A 174 13.49 0.77 -7.75
CA GLY A 174 12.08 0.84 -8.14
C GLY A 174 11.84 0.47 -9.59
N LYS A 175 12.71 -0.37 -10.19
CA LYS A 175 12.57 -0.84 -11.56
C LYS A 175 12.60 -2.36 -11.60
N HIS A 176 11.77 -2.96 -12.45
CA HIS A 176 11.74 -4.41 -12.63
C HIS A 176 13.12 -4.96 -13.03
N LEU A 177 13.66 -5.91 -12.24
CA LEU A 177 15.04 -6.44 -12.38
C LEU A 177 16.11 -5.33 -12.35
N GLY A 178 15.77 -4.18 -11.77
CA GLY A 178 16.59 -2.99 -11.66
C GLY A 178 16.73 -2.13 -12.91
N VAL A 179 16.31 -2.61 -14.09
CA VAL A 179 16.53 -1.93 -15.39
C VAL A 179 15.26 -1.72 -16.21
N GLY A 180 14.26 -2.57 -16.01
CA GLY A 180 13.03 -2.56 -16.79
C GLY A 180 12.07 -1.45 -16.37
N ARG A 181 10.78 -1.71 -16.60
CA ARG A 181 9.70 -0.77 -16.25
C ARG A 181 9.72 -0.36 -14.77
N PRO A 182 9.20 0.83 -14.42
CA PRO A 182 9.00 1.22 -13.04
C PRO A 182 8.10 0.24 -12.26
N VAL A 183 8.40 0.05 -10.99
CA VAL A 183 7.49 -0.51 -10.00
C VAL A 183 6.45 0.58 -9.69
N LEU A 184 5.20 0.31 -10.05
CA LEU A 184 4.13 1.31 -9.97
C LEU A 184 3.50 1.37 -8.58
N PRO A 185 2.88 2.51 -8.21
CA PRO A 185 2.12 2.62 -6.97
C PRO A 185 0.99 1.58 -6.89
N PRO A 186 0.55 1.19 -5.69
CA PRO A 186 0.96 1.70 -4.38
C PRO A 186 2.14 0.94 -3.75
N MET A 187 2.86 0.09 -4.51
CA MET A 187 3.93 -0.74 -3.96
C MET A 187 5.03 0.11 -3.28
N PRO A 188 5.29 -0.06 -1.96
CA PRO A 188 6.25 0.74 -1.21
C PRO A 188 7.69 0.24 -1.39
N TRP A 189 8.15 0.19 -2.65
CA TRP A 189 9.46 -0.36 -2.99
C TRP A 189 10.61 0.42 -2.35
N SER A 190 10.50 1.74 -2.19
CA SER A 190 11.57 2.57 -1.60
C SER A 190 11.72 2.35 -0.10
N ALA A 191 10.60 2.19 0.62
CA ALA A 191 10.62 1.85 2.04
C ALA A 191 11.20 0.44 2.26
N THR A 192 10.75 -0.54 1.47
CA THR A 192 11.32 -1.90 1.47
C THR A 192 12.81 -1.87 1.12
N GLY A 193 13.15 -1.10 0.09
CA GLY A 193 14.51 -0.87 -0.38
C GLY A 193 15.35 0.02 0.51
N SER A 194 14.89 0.39 1.71
CA SER A 194 15.73 1.02 2.75
C SER A 194 16.29 0.01 3.76
N LEU A 195 15.75 -1.22 3.77
CA LEU A 195 16.24 -2.31 4.60
C LEU A 195 17.67 -2.72 4.24
N SER A 196 18.34 -3.46 5.12
CA SER A 196 19.66 -4.03 4.82
C SER A 196 19.57 -5.07 3.70
N ASP A 197 20.68 -5.30 2.98
CA ASP A 197 20.69 -6.36 1.94
C ASP A 197 20.41 -7.74 2.53
N ASP A 198 20.84 -8.01 3.77
CA ASP A 198 20.55 -9.27 4.46
C ASP A 198 19.07 -9.43 4.79
N ASP A 199 18.39 -8.34 5.17
CA ASP A 199 16.94 -8.35 5.37
C ASP A 199 16.20 -8.57 4.05
N LEU A 200 16.64 -7.94 2.94
CA LEU A 200 16.06 -8.17 1.61
C LEU A 200 16.27 -9.61 1.14
N ARG A 201 17.45 -10.20 1.37
CA ARG A 201 17.72 -11.62 1.11
C ARG A 201 16.82 -12.52 1.95
N ALA A 202 16.66 -12.21 3.24
CA ALA A 202 15.79 -12.95 4.13
C ALA A 202 14.33 -12.91 3.64
N MET A 203 13.83 -11.73 3.25
CA MET A 203 12.49 -11.57 2.65
C MET A 203 12.32 -12.46 1.42
N LEU A 204 13.24 -12.40 0.46
CA LEU A 204 13.18 -13.25 -0.73
C LEU A 204 13.24 -14.74 -0.38
N ALA A 205 14.11 -15.15 0.55
CA ALA A 205 14.20 -16.53 0.99
C ALA A 205 12.87 -17.04 1.58
N TRP A 206 12.19 -16.21 2.38
CA TRP A 206 10.87 -16.55 2.90
C TRP A 206 9.82 -16.63 1.79
N LEU A 207 9.78 -15.65 0.87
CA LEU A 207 8.88 -15.68 -0.28
C LEU A 207 9.07 -16.94 -1.13
N LYS A 208 10.33 -17.34 -1.36
CA LYS A 208 10.66 -18.55 -2.12
C LYS A 208 10.38 -19.86 -1.37
N SER A 209 10.10 -19.80 -0.07
CA SER A 209 9.68 -20.96 0.74
C SER A 209 8.15 -21.18 0.74
N ARG A 210 7.38 -20.28 0.13
CA ARG A 210 5.91 -20.37 0.08
C ARG A 210 5.46 -21.37 -1.01
N PRO A 211 4.22 -21.88 -0.96
CA PRO A 211 3.68 -22.66 -2.08
C PRO A 211 3.75 -21.87 -3.38
N ALA A 212 4.21 -22.50 -4.46
CA ALA A 212 4.21 -21.90 -5.79
C ALA A 212 2.77 -21.83 -6.33
N VAL A 213 2.40 -20.69 -6.93
CA VAL A 213 1.12 -20.52 -7.61
C VAL A 213 1.40 -19.91 -8.97
N ARG A 214 1.10 -20.66 -10.04
CA ARG A 214 1.17 -20.14 -11.40
C ARG A 214 0.05 -19.11 -11.61
N ASN A 215 0.42 -17.87 -11.88
CA ASN A 215 -0.51 -16.77 -12.10
C ASN A 215 0.16 -15.66 -12.91
N ARG A 216 -0.16 -15.54 -14.21
CA ARG A 216 0.42 -14.50 -15.07
C ARG A 216 -0.36 -13.20 -14.91
N VAL A 217 0.13 -12.35 -14.02
CA VAL A 217 -0.44 -11.01 -13.78
C VAL A 217 -0.41 -10.19 -15.08
N PRO A 218 -1.51 -9.50 -15.45
CA PRO A 218 -1.55 -8.62 -16.61
C PRO A 218 -0.50 -7.49 -16.55
N ALA A 219 -0.09 -7.00 -17.71
CA ALA A 219 0.76 -5.82 -17.79
C ALA A 219 -0.01 -4.57 -17.26
N PRO A 220 0.69 -3.61 -16.63
CA PRO A 220 0.09 -2.32 -16.31
C PRO A 220 -0.48 -1.63 -17.54
N GLN A 221 -1.55 -0.87 -17.34
CA GLN A 221 -2.17 -0.07 -18.40
C GLN A 221 -1.71 1.38 -18.24
N PRO A 222 -1.37 2.09 -19.34
CA PRO A 222 -1.05 3.50 -19.26
C PRO A 222 -2.26 4.32 -18.80
N PRO A 223 -2.06 5.56 -18.34
CA PRO A 223 -3.17 6.48 -18.12
C PRO A 223 -4.06 6.52 -19.37
N ALA A 224 -5.37 6.45 -19.19
CA ALA A 224 -6.28 6.79 -20.27
C ALA A 224 -5.89 8.19 -20.75
N LEU A 225 -5.57 8.32 -22.04
CA LEU A 225 -5.39 9.63 -22.64
C LEU A 225 -6.62 10.45 -22.27
N ALA A 226 -6.42 11.64 -21.71
CA ALA A 226 -7.53 12.53 -21.42
C ALA A 226 -8.40 12.58 -22.68
N ALA A 227 -9.69 12.27 -22.55
CA ALA A 227 -10.62 12.48 -23.64
C ALA A 227 -10.38 13.92 -24.14
N PRO A 228 -10.26 14.15 -25.46
CA PRO A 228 -10.02 15.49 -25.97
C PRO A 228 -11.04 16.42 -25.32
N LYS A 229 -10.55 17.54 -24.75
CA LYS A 229 -11.41 18.57 -24.16
C LYS A 229 -12.54 18.81 -25.18
N PRO A 230 -13.83 18.80 -24.78
CA PRO A 230 -14.89 19.17 -25.70
C PRO A 230 -14.48 20.47 -26.37
N ALA A 231 -14.46 20.49 -27.70
CA ALA A 231 -14.04 21.66 -28.44
C ALA A 231 -14.80 22.85 -27.86
N GLU A 232 -14.07 23.87 -27.38
CA GLU A 232 -14.71 25.11 -27.00
C GLU A 232 -15.53 25.55 -28.21
N PRO A 233 -16.82 25.87 -28.05
CA PRO A 233 -17.62 26.31 -29.17
C PRO A 233 -16.87 27.48 -29.82
N SER A 234 -16.43 27.26 -31.05
CA SER A 234 -15.66 28.26 -31.80
C SER A 234 -16.43 29.57 -31.75
N ALA A 235 -15.75 30.64 -31.34
CA ALA A 235 -16.29 32.00 -31.35
C ALA A 235 -16.70 32.47 -32.76
N ALA A 236 -16.48 31.65 -33.80
CA ALA A 236 -16.94 31.88 -35.17
C ALA A 236 -18.48 31.79 -35.36
N GLY A 237 -19.25 31.40 -34.33
CA GLY A 237 -20.71 31.30 -34.41
C GLY A 237 -21.50 32.42 -33.72
N ALA A 238 -20.87 33.29 -32.93
CA ALA A 238 -21.57 34.40 -32.31
C ALA A 238 -21.85 35.48 -33.37
N ARG A 239 -22.98 35.36 -34.07
CA ARG A 239 -23.53 36.51 -34.79
C ARG A 239 -23.70 37.64 -33.77
N PRO A 240 -23.23 38.86 -34.05
CA PRO A 240 -23.54 39.99 -33.18
C PRO A 240 -25.07 40.05 -33.09
N VAL A 241 -25.60 39.91 -31.89
CA VAL A 241 -26.99 40.28 -31.64
C VAL A 241 -27.08 41.76 -31.97
N SER A 242 -27.64 42.06 -33.15
CA SER A 242 -27.99 43.43 -33.51
C SER A 242 -28.94 43.91 -32.42
N SER A 243 -28.48 44.87 -31.62
CA SER A 243 -29.29 45.60 -30.67
C SER A 243 -30.29 46.45 -31.44
N ALA A 244 -31.34 45.79 -31.97
CA ALA A 244 -32.53 46.47 -32.42
C ALA A 244 -33.19 47.10 -31.18
N PRO A 245 -33.48 48.41 -31.19
CA PRO A 245 -34.20 49.04 -30.10
C PRO A 245 -35.59 48.41 -29.98
N LEU A 246 -36.00 48.12 -28.75
CA LEU A 246 -37.35 47.64 -28.45
C LEU A 246 -38.38 48.67 -28.95
N PRO A 247 -39.39 48.27 -29.74
CA PRO A 247 -40.48 49.17 -30.09
C PRO A 247 -41.36 49.36 -28.85
N GLY A 248 -41.37 50.57 -28.28
CA GLY A 248 -42.32 50.87 -27.19
C GLY A 248 -41.98 51.98 -26.20
N SER A 249 -40.96 52.82 -26.39
CA SER A 249 -40.80 53.99 -25.52
C SER A 249 -41.80 55.09 -25.90
N PRO A 250 -42.71 55.51 -25.01
CA PRO A 250 -43.62 56.63 -25.29
C PRO A 250 -42.85 57.95 -25.34
N VAL A 251 -43.07 58.72 -26.40
CA VAL A 251 -42.62 60.10 -26.55
C VAL A 251 -43.31 60.94 -25.47
N ALA A 252 -42.54 61.45 -24.52
CA ALA A 252 -43.02 62.48 -23.60
C ALA A 252 -43.25 63.78 -24.39
N LEU A 253 -44.53 64.12 -24.57
CA LEU A 253 -44.98 65.42 -25.06
C LEU A 253 -44.49 66.52 -24.11
N LEU A 254 -43.59 67.36 -24.62
CA LEU A 254 -43.39 68.71 -24.10
C LEU A 254 -44.69 69.51 -24.34
N ARG A 255 -45.34 69.97 -23.28
CA ARG A 255 -46.38 71.01 -23.36
C ARG A 255 -45.72 72.39 -23.18
N PRO A 256 -46.28 73.44 -23.81
CA PRO A 256 -45.71 74.79 -23.84
C PRO A 256 -45.75 75.50 -22.48
#